data_AF-A0A1G3JA45-F1
#
_entry.id   AF-A0A1G3JA45-F1
#
_cell.length_a   1.000
_cell.length_b   1.000
_cell.length_c   1.000
_cell.angle_alpha   90.00
_cell.angle_beta   90.00
_cell.angle_gamma   90.00
#
_symmetry.space_group_name_H-M   'P 1'
#
loop_
_entity.id
_entity.type
_entity.pdbx_description
1 polymer ?
#
loop_
_entity_poly.entity_id
_entity_poly.type
_entity_poly.pdbx_seq_one_letter_code
_entity_poly.pdbx_strand_id
1 'polypeptide(L)'
;MRCTSYCFELCDGRCIVADPPWPYASAEDSMIDRWLGWHFLPADRRLRWGSREVVEAGQTYRAEGPLVMCRNGMHASRRALDALLYAPGPIVSRVELLGERLDASDKSCSRERSVLWIADAATVLHEFACAVATDALHLAEARGARVDPRSWAAIETKRRWLRGAATDAELHAARSAAWSAWSAARSAESAAWSAARSAAWSAQNVMLEAMLESLAP
;
A
#
# COMPACT_ATOMS: atom_id res chain seq x y z
N MET A 1 -28.53 32.58 10.78
CA MET A 1 -28.62 33.85 10.04
C MET A 1 -29.27 34.91 10.92
N ARG A 2 -28.46 35.83 11.47
CA ARG A 2 -28.80 37.22 11.81
C ARG A 2 -27.54 37.87 12.36
N CYS A 3 -26.95 38.71 11.54
CA CYS A 3 -26.02 39.75 11.94
C CYS A 3 -26.87 40.94 12.41
N THR A 4 -26.54 41.59 13.52
CA THR A 4 -25.93 42.93 13.53
C THR A 4 -26.02 43.58 14.92
N SER A 5 -24.89 44.19 15.30
CA SER A 5 -24.79 45.49 15.97
C SER A 5 -24.82 45.62 17.50
N TYR A 6 -23.67 46.13 17.95
CA TYR A 6 -23.42 47.16 18.97
C TYR A 6 -22.96 46.75 20.38
N CYS A 7 -21.68 47.05 20.60
CA CYS A 7 -20.94 47.24 21.84
C CYS A 7 -21.65 48.12 22.88
N PHE A 8 -21.34 47.87 24.14
CA PHE A 8 -20.99 48.79 25.25
C PHE A 8 -20.71 47.84 26.45
N GLU A 9 -19.68 47.90 27.29
CA GLU A 9 -18.69 48.91 27.65
C GLU A 9 -17.75 48.19 28.66
N LEU A 10 -16.46 48.52 28.70
CA LEU A 10 -15.68 48.76 29.93
C LEU A 10 -14.16 48.76 29.67
N CYS A 11 -13.62 49.96 29.81
CA CYS A 11 -12.32 50.30 30.40
C CYS A 11 -10.99 50.14 29.61
N ASP A 12 -10.40 51.33 29.41
CA ASP A 12 -8.98 51.68 29.54
C ASP A 12 -8.05 51.43 28.36
N GLY A 13 -8.33 52.12 27.25
CA GLY A 13 -7.51 53.22 26.70
C GLY A 13 -5.98 53.24 26.86
N ARG A 14 -5.27 52.11 26.94
CA ARG A 14 -3.81 52.03 26.84
C ARG A 14 -3.41 51.05 25.75
N CYS A 15 -3.18 51.57 24.56
CA CYS A 15 -2.37 50.88 23.55
C CYS A 15 -0.92 50.85 24.05
N ILE A 16 -0.53 49.78 24.75
CA ILE A 16 0.88 49.44 24.92
C ILE A 16 1.23 48.50 23.77
N VAL A 17 1.94 49.05 22.78
CA VAL A 17 2.64 48.27 21.78
C VAL A 17 3.74 47.52 22.54
N ALA A 18 3.51 46.24 22.79
CA ALA A 18 4.52 45.33 23.29
C ALA A 18 4.73 44.25 22.22
N ASP A 19 5.69 44.49 21.34
CA ASP A 19 6.27 43.43 20.52
C ASP A 19 6.85 42.36 21.47
N PRO A 20 6.49 41.07 21.33
CA PRO A 20 7.21 40.03 22.04
C PRO A 20 8.65 39.89 21.49
N PRO A 21 9.66 39.82 22.36
CA PRO A 21 11.06 39.74 21.99
C PRO A 21 11.52 38.27 21.77
N TRP A 22 12.06 38.00 20.58
CA TRP A 22 12.91 36.85 20.16
C TRP A 22 12.34 35.41 20.10
N PRO A 23 12.86 34.55 19.20
CA PRO A 23 13.33 34.82 17.84
C PRO A 23 12.29 34.33 16.82
N TYR A 24 11.97 35.18 15.87
CA TYR A 24 11.30 34.81 14.63
C TYR A 24 12.13 33.69 13.95
N ALA A 25 11.58 32.48 13.89
CA ALA A 25 11.92 31.57 12.82
C ALA A 25 11.48 32.26 11.53
N SER A 26 12.46 32.68 10.74
CA SER A 26 12.26 33.37 9.47
C SER A 26 11.32 32.57 8.58
N ALA A 27 10.47 33.25 7.81
CA ALA A 27 9.64 32.68 6.75
C ALA A 27 10.44 32.05 5.58
N GLU A 28 11.71 31.73 5.82
CA GLU A 28 12.65 31.01 4.96
C GLU A 28 12.64 29.50 5.22
N ASP A 29 11.84 29.00 6.17
CA ASP A 29 11.33 27.62 6.20
C ASP A 29 10.28 27.39 5.09
N SER A 30 10.58 27.96 3.91
CA SER A 30 9.81 27.81 2.70
C SER A 30 9.73 26.33 2.38
N MET A 31 8.61 25.71 2.76
CA MET A 31 7.94 24.59 2.07
C MET A 31 8.89 23.79 1.16
N ILE A 32 9.90 23.15 1.75
CA ILE A 32 10.63 22.11 1.04
C ILE A 32 9.56 21.06 0.79
N ASP A 33 9.21 20.85 -0.47
CA ASP A 33 8.30 19.78 -0.87
C ASP A 33 8.98 18.45 -0.55
N ARG A 34 8.85 18.03 0.72
CA ARG A 34 9.45 16.83 1.25
C ARG A 34 8.76 15.66 0.57
N TRP A 35 9.51 14.94 -0.27
CA TRP A 35 8.98 13.75 -0.91
C TRP A 35 8.94 12.64 0.13
N LEU A 36 7.76 12.42 0.72
CA LEU A 36 7.54 11.39 1.73
C LEU A 36 6.94 10.13 1.13
N GLY A 37 7.46 8.97 1.52
CA GLY A 37 7.01 7.68 1.02
C GLY A 37 7.15 6.55 2.02
N TRP A 38 6.89 5.35 1.52
CA TRP A 38 6.90 4.09 2.24
C TRP A 38 7.87 3.13 1.58
N HIS A 39 8.57 2.36 2.40
CA HIS A 39 9.43 1.28 1.93
C HIS A 39 9.35 0.09 2.89
N PHE A 40 9.46 -1.12 2.35
CA PHE A 40 9.47 -2.35 3.12
C PHE A 40 10.84 -3.04 3.05
N LEU A 41 11.24 -3.63 4.16
CA LEU A 41 12.52 -4.31 4.37
C LEU A 41 12.29 -5.78 4.75
N PRO A 42 13.29 -6.66 4.54
CA PRO A 42 13.25 -8.01 5.08
C PRO A 42 13.23 -7.99 6.61
N ALA A 43 12.92 -9.14 7.23
CA ALA A 43 12.83 -9.27 8.69
C ALA A 43 14.16 -8.94 9.42
N ASP A 44 15.30 -9.13 8.76
CA ASP A 44 16.63 -8.78 9.27
C ASP A 44 16.95 -7.27 9.21
N ARG A 45 16.03 -6.47 8.63
CA ARG A 45 16.13 -5.02 8.45
C ARG A 45 17.32 -4.57 7.61
N ARG A 46 17.94 -5.44 6.82
CA ARG A 46 19.13 -5.09 6.04
C ARG A 46 18.79 -4.50 4.69
N LEU A 47 19.68 -3.61 4.20
CA LEU A 47 19.68 -3.24 2.79
C LEU A 47 19.84 -4.50 1.93
N ARG A 48 19.07 -4.59 0.85
CA ARG A 48 19.10 -5.74 -0.05
C ARG A 48 20.39 -5.79 -0.88
N TRP A 49 20.92 -4.61 -1.22
CA TRP A 49 22.06 -4.39 -2.09
C TRP A 49 23.08 -3.46 -1.44
N GLY A 50 24.30 -3.41 -1.96
CA GLY A 50 25.37 -2.56 -1.42
C GLY A 50 25.96 -3.09 -0.11
N SER A 51 26.16 -2.20 0.86
CA SER A 51 26.76 -2.46 2.18
C SER A 51 26.03 -3.53 3.01
N ARG A 52 24.75 -3.80 2.69
CA ARG A 52 23.86 -4.70 3.44
C ARG A 52 23.75 -4.34 4.92
N GLU A 53 24.00 -3.09 5.27
CA GLU A 53 23.89 -2.61 6.65
C GLU A 53 22.45 -2.71 7.17
N VAL A 54 22.34 -2.75 8.50
CA VAL A 54 21.04 -2.73 9.19
C VAL A 54 20.45 -1.33 9.08
N VAL A 55 19.18 -1.25 8.69
CA VAL A 55 18.47 0.00 8.54
C VAL A 55 17.95 0.49 9.88
N GLU A 56 18.28 1.72 10.22
CA GLU A 56 17.94 2.39 11.48
C GLU A 56 17.15 3.68 11.24
N ALA A 57 16.31 4.04 12.20
CA ALA A 57 15.59 5.32 12.16
C ALA A 57 16.56 6.49 12.37
N GLY A 58 16.30 7.60 11.68
CA GLY A 58 17.14 8.80 11.66
C GLY A 58 18.32 8.74 10.68
N GLN A 59 18.63 7.57 10.12
CA GLN A 59 19.76 7.41 9.20
C GLN A 59 19.38 7.67 7.73
N THR A 60 20.35 8.17 6.97
CA THR A 60 20.23 8.40 5.53
C THR A 60 21.14 7.43 4.78
N TYR A 61 20.56 6.72 3.82
CA TYR A 61 21.26 5.74 3.01
C TYR A 61 21.35 6.23 1.57
N ARG A 62 22.45 5.91 0.89
CA ARG A 62 22.77 6.41 -0.44
C ARG A 62 23.02 5.27 -1.43
N ALA A 63 22.48 5.42 -2.64
CA ALA A 63 22.82 4.56 -3.77
C ALA A 63 24.07 5.10 -4.50
N GLU A 64 24.97 4.22 -4.89
CA GLU A 64 26.17 4.53 -5.68
C GLU A 64 25.94 4.22 -7.18
N GLY A 65 26.66 4.90 -8.07
CA GLY A 65 26.54 4.69 -9.52
C GLY A 65 25.30 5.34 -10.17
N PRO A 66 25.00 5.07 -11.45
CA PRO A 66 23.89 5.70 -12.17
C PRO A 66 22.52 5.32 -11.60
N LEU A 67 21.61 6.29 -11.44
CA LEU A 67 20.23 5.95 -11.06
C LEU A 67 19.52 5.24 -12.21
N VAL A 68 18.93 4.09 -11.92
CA VAL A 68 18.18 3.28 -12.88
C VAL A 68 16.96 2.73 -12.17
N MET A 69 15.77 3.13 -12.61
CA MET A 69 14.50 2.66 -12.06
C MET A 69 14.47 1.13 -11.92
N CYS A 70 14.04 0.66 -10.75
CA CYS A 70 14.00 -0.75 -10.32
C CYS A 70 15.35 -1.45 -10.10
N ARG A 71 16.45 -0.93 -10.66
CA ARG A 71 17.76 -1.59 -10.64
C ARG A 71 18.73 -0.96 -9.64
N ASN A 72 18.83 0.37 -9.64
CA ASN A 72 19.78 1.09 -8.82
C ASN A 72 19.20 2.43 -8.35
N GLY A 73 19.04 2.57 -7.04
CA GLY A 73 18.46 3.74 -6.41
C GLY A 73 17.73 3.37 -5.12
N MET A 74 17.53 4.36 -4.27
CA MET A 74 16.78 4.19 -3.02
C MET A 74 15.29 4.28 -3.31
N HIS A 75 14.61 3.14 -3.25
CA HIS A 75 13.20 3.03 -3.62
C HIS A 75 12.24 3.41 -2.49
N ALA A 76 11.11 4.01 -2.86
CA ALA A 76 9.92 4.18 -2.03
C ALA A 76 8.68 4.46 -2.90
N SER A 77 7.49 4.28 -2.32
CA SER A 77 6.23 4.68 -2.95
C SER A 77 5.47 5.68 -2.09
N ARG A 78 4.74 6.63 -2.70
CA ARG A 78 3.93 7.59 -1.94
C ARG A 78 2.82 6.92 -1.14
N ARG A 79 2.18 5.90 -1.71
CA ARG A 79 1.14 5.09 -1.05
C ARG A 79 1.76 3.83 -0.47
N ALA A 80 1.36 3.48 0.75
CA ALA A 80 1.83 2.28 1.43
C ALA A 80 1.45 0.99 0.68
N LEU A 81 0.26 0.98 0.05
CA LEU A 81 -0.20 -0.16 -0.74
C LEU A 81 0.70 -0.43 -1.94
N ASP A 82 1.12 0.63 -2.65
CA ASP A 82 2.02 0.50 -3.79
C ASP A 82 3.41 0.00 -3.33
N ALA A 83 3.90 0.48 -2.19
CA ALA A 83 5.14 -0.03 -1.59
C ALA A 83 5.03 -1.51 -1.17
N LEU A 84 3.87 -1.93 -0.65
CA LEU A 84 3.61 -3.29 -0.20
C LEU A 84 3.68 -4.31 -1.33
N LEU A 85 3.31 -3.93 -2.56
CA LEU A 85 3.46 -4.77 -3.76
C LEU A 85 4.91 -5.20 -4.03
N TYR A 86 5.88 -4.43 -3.55
CA TYR A 86 7.31 -4.67 -3.71
C TYR A 86 7.98 -5.16 -2.43
N ALA A 87 7.21 -5.43 -1.36
CA ALA A 87 7.75 -5.71 -0.04
C ALA A 87 8.53 -7.04 0.01
N PRO A 88 9.81 -7.02 0.41
CA PRO A 88 10.59 -8.24 0.65
C PRO A 88 10.34 -8.84 2.05
N GLY A 89 9.61 -8.15 2.91
CA GLY A 89 9.32 -8.56 4.28
C GLY A 89 8.41 -7.57 5.01
N PRO A 90 8.11 -7.82 6.30
CA PRO A 90 7.08 -7.10 7.05
C PRO A 90 7.57 -5.79 7.68
N ILE A 91 8.86 -5.50 7.61
CA ILE A 91 9.43 -4.32 8.27
C ILE A 91 9.12 -3.11 7.40
N VAL A 92 8.34 -2.16 7.93
CA VAL A 92 7.94 -0.95 7.21
C VAL A 92 8.75 0.25 7.69
N SER A 93 9.12 1.12 6.76
CA SER A 93 9.76 2.39 7.03
C SER A 93 8.99 3.53 6.39
N ARG A 94 8.80 4.61 7.15
CA ARG A 94 8.46 5.92 6.57
C ARG A 94 9.75 6.63 6.23
N VAL A 95 9.80 7.16 5.03
CA VAL A 95 11.05 7.66 4.46
C VAL A 95 10.84 8.98 3.74
N GLU A 96 11.92 9.71 3.59
CA GLU A 96 12.04 10.85 2.70
C GLU A 96 13.03 10.53 1.58
N LEU A 97 12.65 10.80 0.34
CA LEU A 97 13.55 10.67 -0.81
C LEU A 97 14.24 12.00 -1.09
N LEU A 98 15.57 11.97 -1.16
CA LEU A 98 16.42 13.14 -1.31
C LEU A 98 17.29 13.06 -2.57
N GLY A 99 17.68 14.23 -3.08
CA GLY A 99 18.55 14.37 -4.24
C GLY A 99 17.88 14.04 -5.58
N GLU A 100 18.71 13.66 -6.56
CA GLU A 100 18.29 13.20 -7.89
C GLU A 100 17.25 12.08 -7.75
N ARG A 101 16.12 12.17 -8.47
CA ARG A 101 14.99 11.25 -8.38
C ARG A 101 14.44 10.91 -9.75
N LEU A 102 14.07 9.65 -9.92
CA LEU A 102 13.27 9.14 -11.03
C LEU A 102 11.92 8.69 -10.47
N ASP A 103 10.84 9.14 -11.09
CA ASP A 103 9.47 8.83 -10.70
C ASP A 103 8.82 7.89 -11.73
N ALA A 104 8.10 6.88 -11.24
CA ALA A 104 7.20 6.02 -12.03
C ALA A 104 5.77 6.16 -11.47
N SER A 105 4.81 5.43 -12.05
CA SER A 105 3.40 5.55 -11.67
C SER A 105 3.12 5.13 -10.23
N ASP A 106 3.80 4.10 -9.73
CA ASP A 106 3.54 3.46 -8.44
C ASP A 106 4.72 3.52 -7.45
N LYS A 107 5.87 4.04 -7.89
CA LYS A 107 7.09 4.12 -7.09
C LYS A 107 8.07 5.14 -7.65
N SER A 108 9.03 5.50 -6.82
CA SER A 108 10.15 6.36 -7.19
C SER A 108 11.46 5.74 -6.72
N CYS A 109 12.57 6.15 -7.31
CA CYS A 109 13.91 5.90 -6.80
C CYS A 109 14.73 7.18 -6.78
N SER A 110 15.47 7.40 -5.71
CA SER A 110 16.32 8.57 -5.56
C SER A 110 17.76 8.21 -5.21
N ARG A 111 18.63 9.22 -5.23
CA ARG A 111 20.02 9.12 -4.79
C ARG A 111 20.11 8.73 -3.32
N GLU A 112 19.30 9.35 -2.49
CA GLU A 112 19.33 9.19 -1.04
C GLU A 112 17.94 8.93 -0.48
N ARG A 113 17.89 8.20 0.64
CA ARG A 113 16.68 7.98 1.41
C ARG A 113 16.95 8.07 2.89
N SER A 114 16.32 9.05 3.54
CA SER A 114 16.32 9.19 4.99
C SER A 114 15.18 8.38 5.58
N VAL A 115 15.49 7.57 6.59
CA VAL A 115 14.51 6.75 7.30
C VAL A 115 14.01 7.54 8.49
N LEU A 116 12.76 8.01 8.43
CA LEU A 116 12.17 8.82 9.49
C LEU A 116 11.80 7.96 10.69
N TRP A 117 11.24 6.78 10.42
CA TRP A 117 10.96 5.77 11.44
C TRP A 117 10.81 4.38 10.80
N ILE A 118 10.92 3.35 11.63
CA ILE A 118 10.83 1.94 11.24
C ILE A 118 10.00 1.15 12.25
N ALA A 119 9.21 0.18 11.78
CA ALA A 119 8.39 -0.68 12.62
C ALA A 119 8.24 -2.08 12.01
N ASP A 120 7.99 -3.09 12.85
CA ASP A 120 7.53 -4.40 12.40
C ASP A 120 6.01 -4.35 12.19
N ALA A 121 5.56 -4.51 10.95
CA ALA A 121 4.15 -4.48 10.59
C ALA A 121 3.54 -5.87 10.40
N ALA A 122 4.23 -6.97 10.76
CA ALA A 122 3.77 -8.34 10.46
C ALA A 122 2.32 -8.60 10.91
N THR A 123 1.99 -8.28 12.17
CA THR A 123 0.63 -8.46 12.71
C THR A 123 -0.39 -7.57 12.00
N VAL A 124 -0.04 -6.32 11.72
CA VAL A 124 -0.91 -5.35 11.04
C VAL A 124 -1.22 -5.79 9.61
N LEU A 125 -0.22 -6.27 8.87
CA LEU A 125 -0.40 -6.78 7.51
C LEU A 125 -1.29 -8.02 7.46
N HIS A 126 -1.17 -8.91 8.45
CA HIS A 126 -2.07 -10.06 8.55
C HIS A 126 -3.50 -9.65 8.87
N GLU A 127 -3.73 -8.72 9.80
CA GLU A 127 -5.07 -8.23 10.10
C GLU A 127 -5.68 -7.48 8.90
N PHE A 128 -4.88 -6.67 8.21
CA PHE A 128 -5.31 -6.00 6.97
C PHE A 128 -5.77 -7.03 5.92
N ALA A 129 -5.03 -8.12 5.73
CA ALA A 129 -5.44 -9.18 4.82
C ALA A 129 -6.76 -9.85 5.25
N CYS A 130 -6.96 -10.07 6.56
CA CYS A 130 -8.22 -10.58 7.10
C CYS A 130 -9.40 -9.61 6.89
N ALA A 131 -9.18 -8.30 7.04
CA ALA A 131 -10.19 -7.28 6.77
C ALA A 131 -10.58 -7.24 5.28
N VAL A 132 -9.60 -7.21 4.37
CA VAL A 132 -9.85 -7.26 2.92
C VAL A 132 -10.60 -8.53 2.52
N ALA A 133 -10.23 -9.68 3.09
CA ALA A 133 -10.94 -10.94 2.83
C ALA A 133 -12.39 -10.87 3.34
N THR A 134 -12.62 -10.34 4.55
CA THR A 134 -13.96 -10.14 5.12
C THR A 134 -14.83 -9.28 4.19
N ASP A 135 -14.32 -8.14 3.74
CA ASP A 135 -15.04 -7.23 2.84
C ASP A 135 -15.38 -7.89 1.51
N ALA A 136 -14.46 -8.70 0.96
CA ALA A 136 -14.68 -9.44 -0.28
C ALA A 136 -15.80 -10.50 -0.13
N LEU A 137 -15.86 -11.20 1.01
CA LEU A 137 -16.92 -12.17 1.29
C LEU A 137 -18.28 -11.48 1.43
N HIS A 138 -18.35 -10.38 2.19
CA HIS A 138 -19.57 -9.58 2.30
C HIS A 138 -20.04 -9.06 0.93
N LEU A 139 -19.12 -8.58 0.08
CA LEU A 139 -19.45 -8.10 -1.27
C LEU A 139 -19.99 -9.23 -2.16
N ALA A 140 -19.44 -10.45 -2.04
CA ALA A 140 -19.92 -11.60 -2.77
C ALA A 140 -21.34 -12.00 -2.32
N GLU A 141 -21.58 -12.06 -1.01
CA GLU A 141 -22.91 -12.34 -0.43
C GLU A 141 -23.94 -11.27 -0.85
N ALA A 142 -23.56 -9.99 -0.81
CA ALA A 142 -24.41 -8.89 -1.26
C ALA A 142 -24.76 -8.97 -2.76
N ARG A 143 -23.95 -9.67 -3.57
CA ARG A 143 -24.21 -9.95 -4.99
C ARG A 143 -24.96 -11.28 -5.21
N GLY A 144 -25.44 -11.91 -4.15
CA GLY A 144 -26.21 -13.15 -4.21
C GLY A 144 -25.36 -14.41 -4.32
N ALA A 145 -24.03 -14.32 -4.20
CA ALA A 145 -23.18 -15.50 -4.18
C ALA A 145 -23.29 -16.22 -2.83
N ARG A 146 -23.38 -17.55 -2.87
CA ARG A 146 -23.28 -18.38 -1.67
C ARG A 146 -21.81 -18.57 -1.31
N VAL A 147 -21.34 -17.87 -0.28
CA VAL A 147 -19.98 -18.04 0.25
C VAL A 147 -19.86 -19.36 1.02
N ASP A 148 -18.77 -20.10 0.79
CA ASP A 148 -18.47 -21.31 1.54
C ASP A 148 -18.06 -20.98 2.99
N PRO A 149 -18.66 -21.60 4.02
CA PRO A 149 -18.34 -21.34 5.43
C PRO A 149 -16.85 -21.52 5.78
N ARG A 150 -16.11 -22.34 5.03
CA ARG A 150 -14.66 -22.52 5.23
C ARG A 150 -13.86 -21.24 4.98
N SER A 151 -14.37 -20.33 4.14
CA SER A 151 -13.76 -19.02 3.91
C SER A 151 -13.82 -18.15 5.18
N TRP A 152 -14.98 -18.12 5.84
CA TRP A 152 -15.17 -17.44 7.12
C TRP A 152 -14.33 -18.08 8.23
N ALA A 153 -14.33 -19.41 8.31
CA ALA A 153 -13.57 -20.15 9.31
C ALA A 153 -12.06 -19.90 9.20
N ALA A 154 -11.52 -19.74 7.99
CA ALA A 154 -10.10 -19.44 7.80
C ALA A 154 -9.71 -18.04 8.28
N ILE A 155 -10.57 -17.04 8.07
CA ILE A 155 -10.37 -15.69 8.60
C ILE A 155 -10.35 -15.71 10.13
N GLU A 156 -11.34 -16.36 10.76
CA GLU A 156 -11.41 -16.44 12.23
C GLU A 156 -10.22 -17.21 12.80
N THR A 157 -9.83 -18.32 12.16
CA THR A 157 -8.65 -19.10 12.59
C THR A 157 -7.38 -18.27 12.50
N LYS A 158 -7.20 -17.46 11.44
CA LYS A 158 -6.05 -16.57 11.33
C LYS A 158 -6.04 -15.52 12.44
N ARG A 159 -7.18 -14.92 12.78
CA ARG A 159 -7.29 -13.96 13.90
C ARG A 159 -7.06 -14.60 15.27
N ARG A 160 -7.49 -15.84 15.47
CA ARG A 160 -7.14 -16.63 16.68
C ARG A 160 -5.64 -16.91 16.75
N TRP A 161 -5.03 -17.32 15.64
CA TRP A 161 -3.59 -17.58 15.56
C TRP A 161 -2.77 -16.32 15.87
N LEU A 162 -3.17 -15.15 15.36
CA LEU A 162 -2.51 -13.87 15.70
C LEU A 162 -2.57 -13.53 17.19
N ARG A 163 -3.58 -14.01 17.92
CA ARG A 163 -3.74 -13.85 19.37
C ARG A 163 -3.12 -15.00 20.18
N GLY A 164 -2.45 -15.96 19.54
CA GLY A 164 -1.91 -17.16 20.19
C GLY A 164 -2.98 -18.17 20.63
N ALA A 165 -4.23 -18.02 20.18
CA ALA A 165 -5.36 -18.88 20.53
C ALA A 165 -5.64 -19.99 19.49
N ALA A 166 -4.75 -20.16 18.53
CA ALA A 166 -4.75 -21.27 17.58
C ALA A 166 -3.29 -21.66 17.25
N THR A 167 -3.07 -22.94 17.05
CA THR A 167 -1.78 -23.54 16.69
C THR A 167 -1.47 -23.40 15.21
N ASP A 168 -0.21 -23.63 14.83
CA ASP A 168 0.19 -23.70 13.42
C ASP A 168 -0.54 -24.80 12.65
N ALA A 169 -0.82 -25.93 13.31
CA ALA A 169 -1.58 -27.03 12.73
C ALA A 169 -3.04 -26.64 12.42
N GLU A 170 -3.71 -25.97 13.36
CA GLU A 170 -5.06 -25.43 13.13
C GLU A 170 -5.06 -24.39 12.00
N LEU A 171 -4.08 -23.49 11.97
CA LEU A 171 -3.94 -22.50 10.90
C LEU A 171 -3.73 -23.17 9.53
N HIS A 172 -2.85 -24.18 9.47
CA HIS A 172 -2.58 -24.93 8.25
C HIS A 172 -3.84 -25.68 7.76
N ALA A 173 -4.54 -26.36 8.66
CA ALA A 173 -5.78 -27.05 8.33
C ALA A 173 -6.86 -26.09 7.80
N ALA A 174 -7.04 -24.94 8.44
CA ALA A 174 -8.00 -23.93 8.00
C ALA A 174 -7.64 -23.35 6.62
N ARG A 175 -6.35 -23.09 6.36
CA ARG A 175 -5.86 -22.66 5.05
C ARG A 175 -6.16 -23.70 3.98
N SER A 176 -5.86 -24.98 4.24
CA SER A 176 -6.11 -26.07 3.31
C SER A 176 -7.61 -26.25 3.02
N ALA A 177 -8.46 -26.10 4.03
CA ALA A 177 -9.92 -26.15 3.88
C ALA A 177 -10.45 -24.99 3.03
N ALA A 178 -9.99 -23.76 3.26
CA ALA A 178 -10.36 -22.61 2.44
C ALA A 178 -9.84 -22.72 1.00
N TRP A 179 -8.63 -23.27 0.81
CA TRP A 179 -8.10 -23.53 -0.53
C TRP A 179 -8.95 -24.56 -1.29
N SER A 180 -9.40 -25.61 -0.62
CA SER A 180 -10.34 -26.58 -1.18
C SER A 180 -11.68 -25.93 -1.56
N ALA A 181 -12.21 -25.03 -0.73
CA ALA A 181 -13.43 -24.27 -1.04
C ALA A 181 -13.27 -23.39 -2.27
N TRP A 182 -12.17 -22.64 -2.34
CA TRP A 182 -11.84 -21.80 -3.49
C TRP A 182 -11.68 -22.64 -4.76
N SER A 183 -10.95 -23.77 -4.69
CA SER A 183 -10.76 -24.66 -5.83
C SER A 183 -12.09 -25.23 -6.31
N ALA A 184 -12.99 -25.64 -5.40
CA ALA A 184 -14.31 -26.15 -5.76
C ALA A 184 -15.17 -25.07 -6.43
N ALA A 185 -15.18 -23.84 -5.89
CA ALA A 185 -15.88 -22.71 -6.48
C ALA A 185 -15.34 -22.36 -7.89
N ARG A 186 -14.01 -22.34 -8.05
CA ARG A 186 -13.35 -22.06 -9.33
C ARG A 186 -13.59 -23.16 -10.37
N SER A 187 -13.62 -24.42 -9.95
CA SER A 187 -13.99 -25.54 -10.83
C SER A 187 -15.46 -25.51 -11.24
N ALA A 188 -16.36 -25.04 -10.36
CA ALA A 188 -17.76 -24.79 -10.73
C ALA A 188 -17.90 -23.63 -11.72
N GLU A 189 -17.07 -22.59 -11.61
CA GLU A 189 -17.00 -21.47 -12.56
C GLU A 189 -16.40 -21.87 -13.92
N SER A 190 -15.47 -22.84 -13.94
CA SER A 190 -14.79 -23.28 -15.18
C SER A 190 -15.69 -24.02 -16.17
N ALA A 191 -16.88 -24.47 -15.77
CA ALA A 191 -17.86 -25.07 -16.68
C ALA A 191 -18.56 -24.02 -17.58
N ALA A 192 -18.65 -22.76 -17.15
CA ALA A 192 -19.30 -21.69 -17.92
C ALA A 192 -18.32 -20.79 -18.68
N TRP A 193 -17.07 -20.65 -18.20
CA TRP A 193 -16.10 -19.72 -18.79
C TRP A 193 -15.29 -20.28 -19.96
N SER A 194 -15.03 -21.60 -20.03
CA SER A 194 -14.22 -22.17 -21.11
C SER A 194 -14.95 -22.18 -22.45
N ALA A 195 -16.25 -22.52 -22.43
CA ALA A 195 -17.09 -22.50 -23.64
C ALA A 195 -17.35 -21.07 -24.12
N ALA A 196 -17.66 -20.14 -23.19
CA ALA A 196 -17.93 -18.74 -23.54
C ALA A 196 -16.69 -18.00 -24.03
N ARG A 197 -15.51 -18.18 -23.40
CA ARG A 197 -14.27 -17.53 -23.81
C ARG A 197 -13.75 -18.07 -25.14
N SER A 198 -13.85 -19.38 -25.39
CA SER A 198 -13.47 -19.97 -26.68
C SER A 198 -14.36 -19.47 -27.82
N ALA A 199 -15.68 -19.40 -27.60
CA ALA A 199 -16.60 -18.87 -28.60
C ALA A 199 -16.39 -17.37 -28.87
N ALA A 200 -16.15 -16.58 -27.82
CA ALA A 200 -15.88 -15.14 -27.95
C ALA A 200 -14.52 -14.84 -28.59
N TRP A 201 -13.51 -15.68 -28.38
CA TRP A 201 -12.19 -15.54 -29.01
C TRP A 201 -12.23 -15.91 -30.49
N SER A 202 -12.93 -17.01 -30.86
CA SER A 202 -13.16 -17.35 -32.27
C SER A 202 -13.97 -16.28 -33.00
N ALA A 203 -15.00 -15.71 -32.37
CA ALA A 203 -15.79 -14.64 -32.98
C ALA A 203 -14.97 -13.36 -33.23
N GLN A 204 -14.07 -13.00 -32.30
CA GLN A 204 -13.18 -11.85 -32.48
C GLN A 204 -12.07 -12.11 -33.52
N ASN A 205 -11.58 -13.34 -33.64
CA ASN A 205 -10.58 -13.69 -34.65
C ASN A 205 -11.16 -13.62 -36.07
N VAL A 206 -12.39 -14.10 -36.28
CA VAL A 206 -13.12 -13.95 -37.56
C VAL A 206 -13.32 -12.48 -37.93
N MET A 207 -13.65 -11.64 -36.96
CA MET A 207 -13.85 -10.21 -37.19
C MET A 207 -12.54 -9.49 -37.55
N LEU A 208 -11.43 -9.91 -36.94
CA LEU A 208 -10.09 -9.39 -37.24
C LEU A 208 -9.59 -9.86 -38.62
N GLU A 209 -9.80 -11.12 -38.98
CA GLU A 209 -9.42 -11.68 -40.30
C GLU A 209 -10.19 -11.00 -41.43
N ALA A 210 -11.50 -10.80 -41.29
CA ALA A 210 -12.31 -10.07 -42.28
C ALA A 210 -11.85 -8.62 -42.48
N MET A 211 -11.42 -7.94 -41.41
CA MET A 211 -10.86 -6.59 -41.49
C MET A 211 -9.50 -6.58 -42.19
N LEU A 212 -8.66 -7.59 -41.98
CA LEU A 212 -7.34 -7.70 -42.60
C LEU A 212 -7.40 -8.09 -44.08
N GLU A 213 -8.33 -8.96 -44.48
CA GLU A 213 -8.54 -9.34 -45.88
C GLU A 213 -9.05 -8.17 -46.73
N SER A 214 -9.78 -7.23 -46.13
CA SER A 214 -10.22 -6.01 -46.82
C SER A 214 -9.07 -5.03 -47.17
N LEU A 215 -7.86 -5.30 -46.68
CA LEU A 215 -6.64 -4.52 -46.97
C LEU A 215 -5.75 -5.18 -48.04
N ALA A 216 -6.12 -6.36 -48.56
CA ALA A 216 -5.39 -7.01 -49.63
C ALA A 216 -5.67 -6.31 -50.98
N PRO A 217 -4.65 -5.97 -51.79
CA PRO A 217 -4.83 -5.30 -53.08
C PRO A 217 -5.48 -6.19 -54.15
#